data_AF-A0AAN8QJ69-F1
#
_entry.id   AF-A0AAN8QJ69-F1
#
_cell.length_a   1.000
_cell.length_b   1.000
_cell.length_c   1.000
_cell.angle_alpha   90.00
_cell.angle_beta   90.00
_cell.angle_gamma   90.00
#
_symmetry.space_group_name_H-M   'P 1'
#
loop_
_entity.id
_entity.type
_entity.pdbx_description
1 polymer ?
#
loop_
_entity_poly.entity_id
_entity_poly.type
_entity_poly.pdbx_seq_one_letter_code
_entity_poly.pdbx_strand_id
1 'polypeptide(L)'
;MLLEKITWPVEDSDDEDFDLDTTCRITGFLRMFMETASSGTLAQLLTFWVGWEMLPPELRVEISGGTLPTSSTCFETLKLPAHFKLYMDFEKALVAAIKSTGFGLV
;
A
#
# COMPACT_ATOMS: atom_id res chain seq x y z
N MET A 1 -15.81 4.30 -3.98
CA MET A 1 -15.12 3.75 -2.80
C MET A 1 -13.61 3.73 -3.06
N LEU A 2 -12.73 3.83 -2.06
CA LEU A 2 -11.27 3.99 -2.29
C LEU A 2 -10.67 2.84 -3.12
N LEU A 3 -11.17 1.61 -2.92
CA LEU A 3 -10.79 0.41 -3.69
C LEU A 3 -11.03 0.53 -5.20
N GLU A 4 -12.07 1.27 -5.62
CA GLU A 4 -12.44 1.42 -7.05
C GLU A 4 -11.49 2.34 -7.81
N LYS A 5 -10.64 3.09 -7.09
CA LYS A 5 -9.62 3.97 -7.68
C LYS A 5 -8.26 3.27 -7.81
N ILE A 6 -8.12 2.06 -7.30
CA ILE A 6 -6.83 1.37 -7.24
C ILE A 6 -6.58 0.60 -8.55
N THR A 7 -5.48 0.96 -9.20
CA THR A 7 -4.81 0.15 -10.21
C THR A 7 -3.91 -0.86 -9.49
N TRP A 8 -4.34 -2.12 -9.52
CA TRP A 8 -3.63 -3.25 -8.92
C TRP A 8 -2.49 -3.73 -9.84
N PRO A 9 -1.41 -4.31 -9.29
CA PRO A 9 -0.38 -4.95 -10.10
C PRO A 9 -1.00 -6.06 -10.96
N VAL A 10 -0.55 -6.16 -12.21
CA VAL A 10 -1.12 -7.03 -13.25
C VAL A 10 -0.22 -8.24 -13.48
N GLU A 11 -0.81 -9.44 -13.46
CA GLU A 11 -0.20 -10.77 -13.48
C GLU A 11 0.64 -11.14 -14.73
N ASP A 12 0.70 -10.29 -15.74
CA ASP A 12 1.11 -10.66 -17.11
C ASP A 12 2.22 -9.74 -17.68
N SER A 13 2.93 -9.02 -16.82
CA SER A 13 4.13 -8.29 -17.25
C SER A 13 5.34 -9.21 -17.14
N ASP A 14 6.00 -9.52 -18.25
CA ASP A 14 7.27 -10.29 -18.32
C ASP A 14 8.42 -9.70 -17.46
N ASP A 15 8.21 -8.52 -16.86
CA ASP A 15 9.08 -7.81 -15.92
C ASP A 15 8.61 -7.93 -14.45
N GLU A 16 7.80 -8.93 -14.06
CA GLU A 16 7.42 -9.12 -12.66
C GLU A 16 8.60 -9.68 -11.83
N ASP A 17 9.18 -8.82 -10.98
CA ASP A 17 10.21 -9.21 -9.99
C ASP A 17 9.69 -10.21 -8.93
N PHE A 18 8.36 -10.43 -8.82
CA PHE A 18 7.72 -11.22 -7.78
C PHE A 18 6.66 -12.17 -8.32
N ASP A 19 6.57 -13.36 -7.73
CA ASP A 19 5.61 -14.39 -8.13
C ASP A 19 4.15 -14.02 -7.81
N LEU A 20 3.23 -14.63 -8.56
CA LEU A 20 1.79 -14.39 -8.45
C LEU A 20 1.21 -14.67 -7.04
N ASP A 21 1.68 -15.70 -6.32
CA ASP A 21 1.22 -15.98 -4.96
C ASP A 21 1.56 -14.81 -4.03
N THR A 22 2.77 -14.29 -4.15
CA THR A 22 3.23 -13.14 -3.38
C THR A 22 2.42 -11.89 -3.74
N THR A 23 2.22 -11.58 -5.02
CA THR A 23 1.40 -10.44 -5.45
C THR A 23 -0.04 -10.55 -4.94
N CYS A 24 -0.68 -11.71 -5.10
CA CYS A 24 -2.04 -11.97 -4.59
C CYS A 24 -2.13 -11.83 -3.06
N ARG A 25 -1.16 -12.38 -2.32
CA ARG A 25 -1.15 -12.32 -0.85
C ARG A 25 -1.05 -10.88 -0.37
N ILE A 26 -0.09 -10.12 -0.89
CA ILE A 26 0.17 -8.75 -0.42
C ILE A 26 -0.98 -7.80 -0.80
N THR A 27 -1.49 -7.89 -2.02
CA THR A 27 -2.68 -7.11 -2.43
C THR A 27 -3.92 -7.52 -1.63
N GLY A 28 -4.09 -8.80 -1.33
CA GLY A 28 -5.13 -9.31 -0.45
C GLY A 28 -5.05 -8.74 0.97
N PHE A 29 -3.85 -8.62 1.54
CA PHE A 29 -3.65 -7.97 2.83
C PHE A 29 -4.02 -6.48 2.80
N LEU A 30 -3.66 -5.75 1.74
CA LEU A 30 -4.07 -4.35 1.59
C LEU A 30 -5.59 -4.21 1.51
N ARG A 31 -6.27 -5.07 0.72
CA ARG A 31 -7.74 -5.06 0.62
C ARG A 31 -8.39 -5.30 1.98
N MET A 32 -7.95 -6.33 2.69
CA MET A 32 -8.44 -6.66 4.03
C MET A 32 -8.24 -5.50 5.02
N PHE A 33 -7.07 -4.87 5.00
CA PHE A 33 -6.80 -3.68 5.81
C PHE A 33 -7.77 -2.55 5.48
N MET A 34 -7.95 -2.26 4.20
CA MET A 34 -8.82 -1.15 3.76
C MET A 34 -10.30 -1.37 4.09
N GLU A 35 -10.77 -2.61 4.10
CA GLU A 35 -12.15 -2.98 4.43
C GLU A 35 -12.43 -2.95 5.93
N THR A 36 -11.40 -3.17 6.76
CA THR A 36 -11.55 -3.31 8.22
C THR A 36 -11.07 -2.09 9.00
N ALA A 37 -10.22 -1.26 8.41
CA ALA A 37 -9.68 -0.07 9.06
C ALA A 37 -10.74 1.03 9.26
N SER A 38 -10.56 1.82 10.32
CA SER A 38 -11.42 2.97 10.59
C SER A 38 -11.29 4.06 9.50
N SER A 39 -12.32 4.88 9.32
CA SER A 39 -12.28 6.01 8.38
C SER A 39 -11.10 6.96 8.62
N GLY A 40 -10.74 7.21 9.89
CA GLY A 40 -9.57 8.01 10.24
C GLY A 40 -8.25 7.37 9.81
N THR A 41 -8.12 6.06 9.97
CA THR A 41 -6.95 5.30 9.49
C THR A 41 -6.86 5.32 7.96
N LEU A 42 -7.99 5.21 7.26
CA LEU A 42 -8.03 5.28 5.80
C LEU A 42 -7.66 6.67 5.27
N ALA A 43 -8.08 7.74 5.95
CA ALA A 43 -7.65 9.10 5.62
C ALA A 43 -6.13 9.26 5.80
N GLN A 44 -5.56 8.74 6.88
CA GLN A 44 -4.12 8.74 7.09
C GLN A 44 -3.37 7.88 6.05
N LEU A 45 -3.93 6.73 5.66
CA LEU A 45 -3.38 5.91 4.57
C LEU A 45 -3.36 6.71 3.26
N LEU A 46 -4.44 7.43 2.93
CA LEU A 46 -4.49 8.25 1.73
C LEU A 46 -3.42 9.36 1.80
N THR A 47 -3.31 10.07 2.92
CA THR A 47 -2.26 11.09 3.12
C THR A 47 -0.85 10.48 3.01
N PHE A 48 -0.62 9.28 3.52
CA PHE A 48 0.66 8.56 3.33
C PHE A 48 0.92 8.26 1.86
N TRP A 49 -0.09 7.77 1.16
CA TRP A 49 0.01 7.34 -0.23
C TRP A 49 0.29 8.50 -1.17
N VAL A 50 -0.44 9.61 -1.04
CA VAL A 50 -0.48 10.67 -2.05
C VAL A 50 -0.07 12.05 -1.51
N GLY A 51 0.14 12.21 -0.20
CA GLY A 51 0.61 13.45 0.43
C GLY A 51 -0.49 14.45 0.79
N TRP A 52 -1.76 14.13 0.55
CA TRP A 52 -2.93 14.97 0.75
C TRP A 52 -4.19 14.12 0.97
N GLU A 53 -5.23 14.70 1.57
CA GLU A 53 -6.48 13.97 1.89
C GLU A 53 -7.47 13.89 0.71
N MET A 54 -7.21 14.60 -0.39
CA MET A 54 -8.07 14.56 -1.57
C MET A 54 -7.78 13.31 -2.40
N LEU A 55 -8.83 12.56 -2.74
CA LEU A 55 -8.72 11.33 -3.53
C LEU A 55 -8.34 11.67 -4.99
N PRO A 56 -7.18 11.22 -5.49
CA PRO A 56 -6.80 11.43 -6.89
C PRO A 56 -7.66 10.59 -7.86
N PRO A 57 -7.55 10.86 -9.17
CA PRO A 57 -8.24 10.06 -10.19
C PRO A 57 -7.83 8.59 -10.19
N GLU A 58 -6.58 8.28 -9.82
CA GLU A 58 -5.99 6.95 -9.81
C GLU A 58 -5.09 6.76 -8.57
N LEU A 59 -5.06 5.54 -8.04
CA LEU A 59 -4.14 5.11 -6.99
C LEU A 59 -3.41 3.87 -7.47
N ARG A 60 -2.08 3.85 -7.44
CA ARG A 60 -1.29 2.73 -7.96
C ARG A 60 -0.69 1.90 -6.83
N VAL A 61 -0.75 0.58 -6.95
CA VAL A 61 -0.09 -0.35 -6.02
C VAL A 61 1.02 -1.09 -6.75
N GLU A 62 2.20 -1.13 -6.15
CA GLU A 62 3.34 -1.89 -6.63
C GLU A 62 3.86 -2.81 -5.54
N ILE A 63 4.30 -4.01 -5.93
CA ILE A 63 5.05 -4.89 -5.05
C ILE A 63 6.53 -4.52 -5.14
N SER A 64 7.23 -4.54 -4.00
CA SER A 64 8.62 -4.09 -3.90
C SER A 64 9.46 -5.04 -3.05
N GLY A 65 10.77 -5.06 -3.32
CA GLY A 65 11.76 -5.79 -2.52
C GLY A 65 12.20 -5.07 -1.24
N GLY A 66 11.55 -3.95 -0.89
CA GLY A 66 11.87 -3.16 0.30
C GLY A 66 11.53 -3.86 1.61
N THR A 67 11.86 -3.22 2.73
CA THR A 67 11.58 -3.74 4.08
C THR A 67 10.33 -3.12 4.71
N LEU A 68 9.96 -1.90 4.32
CA LEU A 68 8.81 -1.18 4.87
C LEU A 68 7.92 -0.68 3.73
N PRO A 69 6.61 -0.54 3.96
CA PRO A 69 5.74 0.18 3.05
C PRO A 69 6.25 1.59 2.81
N THR A 70 6.28 2.02 1.55
CA THR A 70 6.71 3.36 1.15
C THR A 70 5.74 3.92 0.13
N SER A 71 5.75 5.24 -0.05
CA SER A 71 4.96 5.91 -1.07
C SER A 71 5.84 6.75 -1.98
N SER A 72 5.43 6.83 -3.23
CA SER A 72 5.95 7.79 -4.21
C SER A 72 4.80 8.75 -4.50
N THR A 73 4.62 9.73 -3.62
CA THR A 73 3.42 10.59 -3.59
C THR A 73 3.18 11.34 -4.90
N CYS A 74 4.26 11.81 -5.57
CA CYS A 74 4.18 12.45 -6.89
C CYS A 74 3.65 11.52 -8.01
N PHE A 75 3.73 10.21 -7.80
CA PHE A 75 3.26 9.18 -8.75
C PHE A 75 2.04 8.43 -8.21
N GLU A 76 1.45 8.90 -7.11
CA GLU A 76 0.26 8.32 -6.50
C GLU A 76 0.41 6.80 -6.25
N THR A 77 1.63 6.36 -5.94
CA THR A 77 2.01 4.95 -5.87
C THR A 77 2.36 4.50 -4.46
N LEU A 78 1.73 3.43 -3.99
CA LEU A 78 2.01 2.74 -2.74
C LEU A 78 2.81 1.49 -3.04
N LYS A 79 4.01 1.41 -2.47
CA LYS A 79 4.94 0.29 -2.65
C LYS A 79 4.88 -0.61 -1.43
N LEU A 80 4.50 -1.87 -1.64
CA LEU A 80 4.29 -2.85 -0.59
C LEU A 80 5.41 -3.92 -0.62
N PRO A 81 6.07 -4.19 0.52
CA PRO A 81 7.08 -5.24 0.58
C PRO A 81 6.54 -6.65 0.32
N ALA A 82 7.22 -7.39 -0.55
CA ALA A 82 6.88 -8.77 -0.94
C ALA A 82 7.03 -9.81 0.19
N HIS A 83 7.90 -9.52 1.17
CA HIS A 83 8.36 -10.51 2.15
C HIS A 83 7.33 -10.85 3.24
N PHE A 84 6.23 -10.08 3.37
CA PHE A 84 5.22 -10.36 4.38
C PHE A 84 4.48 -11.67 4.09
N LYS A 85 4.49 -12.58 5.05
CA LYS A 85 3.78 -13.86 4.99
C LYS A 85 2.50 -13.88 5.83
N LEU A 86 2.43 -13.03 6.86
CA LEU A 86 1.29 -12.92 7.77
C LEU A 86 0.68 -11.52 7.70
N TYR A 87 -0.65 -11.46 7.76
CA TYR A 87 -1.39 -10.19 7.76
C TYR A 87 -0.99 -9.28 8.93
N MET A 88 -0.80 -9.84 10.13
CA MET A 88 -0.47 -9.04 11.32
C MET A 88 0.86 -8.30 11.20
N ASP A 89 1.86 -8.91 10.54
CA ASP A 89 3.15 -8.27 10.31
C ASP A 89 3.04 -7.14 9.27
N PHE A 90 2.29 -7.39 8.19
CA PHE A 90 1.97 -6.40 7.17
C PHE A 90 1.22 -5.20 7.77
N GLU A 91 0.15 -5.46 8.52
CA GLU A 91 -0.68 -4.44 9.15
C GLU A 91 0.15 -3.58 10.11
N LYS A 92 0.95 -4.21 10.97
CA LYS A 92 1.82 -3.50 11.91
C LYS A 92 2.81 -2.58 11.19
N ALA A 93 3.43 -3.07 10.11
CA ALA A 93 4.37 -2.28 9.32
C ALA A 93 3.67 -1.13 8.57
N LEU A 94 2.50 -1.38 7.98
CA LEU A 94 1.72 -0.37 7.27
C LEU A 94 1.24 0.72 8.21
N VAL A 95 0.70 0.36 9.37
CA VAL A 95 0.27 1.34 10.39
C VAL A 95 1.46 2.16 10.90
N ALA A 96 2.64 1.57 11.06
CA ALA A 96 3.84 2.29 11.43
C ALA A 96 4.24 3.31 10.35
N ALA A 97 4.23 2.91 9.07
CA ALA A 97 4.53 3.78 7.94
C ALA A 97 3.51 4.91 7.76
N ILE A 98 2.22 4.62 7.94
CA ILE A 98 1.16 5.63 7.89
C ILE A 98 1.38 6.69 8.99
N LYS A 99 1.79 6.28 10.20
CA LYS A 99 2.03 7.20 11.33
C LYS A 99 3.31 8.02 11.19
N SER A 100 4.26 7.59 10.35
CA SER A 100 5.50 8.34 10.11
C SER A 100 5.34 9.48 9.09
N THR A 101 4.14 9.69 8.55
CA THR A 101 3.81 10.76 7.59
C THR A 101 3.95 12.19 8.10
N GLY A 102 4.11 12.40 9.41
CA GLY A 102 4.18 13.72 10.03
C GLY A 102 5.55 14.04 10.61
N PHE A 103 6.58 14.21 9.77
CA PHE A 103 8.00 14.35 10.12
C PHE A 103 8.69 12.99 10.34
N GLY A 104 9.57 12.64 9.41
CA GLY A 104 10.41 11.46 9.49
C GLY A 104 11.22 11.43 10.77
N LEU A 105 10.78 10.62 11.74
CA LEU A 105 11.60 10.18 12.84
C LEU A 105 12.31 8.89 12.39
N VAL A 106 13.50 9.10 11.83
CA VAL A 106 14.60 8.13 11.89
C VAL A 106 15.19 8.12 13.30
#